data_AF-A0A8J1W793-F1
#
_entry.id   AF-A0A8J1W793-F1
#
_cell.length_a   1.000
_cell.length_b   1.000
_cell.length_c   1.000
_cell.angle_alpha   90.00
_cell.angle_beta   90.00
_cell.angle_gamma   90.00
#
_symmetry.space_group_name_H-M   'P 1'
#
loop_
_entity.id
_entity.type
_entity.pdbx_description
1 polymer ?
#
loop_
_entity_poly.entity_id
_entity_poly.type
_entity_poly.pdbx_seq_one_letter_code
_entity_poly.pdbx_strand_id
1 'polypeptide(L)'
;MSLSSNFPLKRGTDFPPSGAPAAKRLKHEGNSSQKSCHVIFCIDQSGSMRQTDVAVGKSVGTTGQQITRWKAVFNCAQEFVEEQEKADRNLGLFNNSPGSLYYSLILWQEEATVVFQRQESGVATRLRNAASANQPRGGTTFAAGIRKAREVLSGGTKPQHFNEKVLLLFLSDGRPGDLQVTPPAMHASAPKMQTHHRSHGKEYPSVGTELADLQNYVGEDKLQLHFVGIYPEGFPWLRYLAWKFDGTFHESTLQMDEIAAQQPAAPQPSALFTASAATQSTGMRSTFFNISTALTCFRSDAPNPGLGRERAVQLEGRNSASSARAQSSSTSNSEAGEGEQKFSDVRRMVLKNADSEEFKPVPLTQEVAKTVILRDNPFAQGGIRNVYKMRVVQPNGGAIHMVAKESRHEGEYAERLRFHAETSKCQGRAIVLSTDFKKALRTAAMFGGASAQLLQELQIHSNFQFVPMHVYRLKDSKVKGGFRYLAAEPELEGDYRKYNGNNGWVCQEVKDRGDAAGFAARLAQAFSHWTSVHTNGTEMVVDIQGTHEGFTDPQLHSLDGKYGRADRKAQGMKEFFDSHRCGEMCRLLKIAR
;
A
#
# COMPACT_ATOMS: atom_id res chain seq x y z
N MET A 1 68.68 39.83 24.02
CA MET A 1 67.88 40.98 24.52
C MET A 1 67.59 41.90 23.34
N SER A 2 66.52 42.70 23.42
CA SER A 2 65.93 43.60 22.39
C SER A 2 65.62 42.96 21.02
N LEU A 3 64.47 43.14 20.34
CA LEU A 3 63.41 44.16 20.24
C LEU A 3 63.51 45.09 19.01
N SER A 4 62.44 45.05 18.22
CA SER A 4 61.75 46.17 17.54
C SER A 4 62.12 46.63 16.11
N SER A 5 61.04 47.06 15.43
CA SER A 5 60.92 48.10 14.39
C SER A 5 61.01 47.77 12.88
N ASN A 6 59.83 47.86 12.25
CA ASN A 6 59.45 48.65 11.06
C ASN A 6 59.99 48.40 9.63
N PHE A 7 59.01 48.38 8.72
CA PHE A 7 58.99 48.53 7.25
C PHE A 7 59.69 49.81 6.69
N PRO A 8 59.79 50.00 5.34
CA PRO A 8 59.90 49.05 4.21
C PRO A 8 60.96 49.46 3.14
N LEU A 9 61.24 48.61 2.12
CA LEU A 9 61.20 48.99 0.68
C LEU A 9 61.48 47.81 -0.29
N LYS A 10 61.29 48.05 -1.60
CA LYS A 10 61.49 47.13 -2.75
C LYS A 10 63.00 47.10 -3.15
N ARG A 11 63.55 46.18 -3.97
CA ARG A 11 62.97 45.52 -5.16
C ARG A 11 63.88 44.37 -5.69
N GLY A 12 63.28 43.20 -6.00
CA GLY A 12 63.88 42.11 -6.81
C GLY A 12 64.79 41.15 -6.04
N THR A 13 64.75 39.82 -6.22
CA THR A 13 63.92 38.95 -7.11
C THR A 13 63.28 37.80 -6.27
N ASP A 14 62.91 36.56 -6.67
CA ASP A 14 63.04 35.76 -7.91
C ASP A 14 61.96 34.63 -7.98
N PHE A 15 62.12 33.67 -8.90
CA PHE A 15 61.29 32.48 -9.16
C PHE A 15 61.47 31.33 -8.14
N PRO A 16 60.60 30.28 -8.07
CA PRO A 16 59.69 29.72 -9.09
C PRO A 16 58.24 29.39 -8.57
N PRO A 17 57.42 28.52 -9.20
CA PRO A 17 56.82 28.66 -10.54
C PRO A 17 55.28 28.40 -10.63
N SER A 18 54.72 28.63 -11.83
CA SER A 18 53.48 28.04 -12.42
C SER A 18 52.10 28.27 -11.79
N GLY A 19 51.18 28.85 -12.58
CA GLY A 19 49.73 28.84 -12.34
C GLY A 19 48.99 30.04 -12.97
N ALA A 20 48.27 29.85 -14.08
CA ALA A 20 47.63 30.92 -14.85
C ALA A 20 46.37 30.45 -15.61
N PRO A 21 45.47 31.35 -16.07
CA PRO A 21 45.01 32.56 -15.38
C PRO A 21 43.47 32.74 -15.36
N ALA A 22 43.03 33.74 -14.59
CA ALA A 22 41.65 34.23 -14.34
C ALA A 22 40.53 33.99 -15.37
N ALA A 23 39.34 33.65 -14.85
CA ALA A 23 38.03 33.82 -15.49
C ALA A 23 37.06 34.64 -14.62
N LYS A 24 36.02 35.22 -15.22
CA LYS A 24 35.12 36.23 -14.61
C LYS A 24 34.25 35.66 -13.48
N ARG A 25 33.85 36.54 -12.54
CA ARG A 25 32.78 36.28 -11.54
C ARG A 25 31.51 35.74 -12.21
N LEU A 26 31.28 34.43 -12.12
CA LEU A 26 29.93 33.89 -12.11
C LEU A 26 29.30 34.20 -10.75
N LYS A 27 28.01 34.55 -10.73
CA LYS A 27 27.24 34.49 -9.48
C LYS A 27 27.13 33.02 -9.11
N HIS A 28 27.41 32.66 -7.86
CA HIS A 28 27.14 31.31 -7.38
C HIS A 28 25.62 31.08 -7.46
N GLU A 29 25.20 30.13 -8.29
CA GLU A 29 23.86 29.55 -8.17
C GLU A 29 23.81 28.79 -6.85
N GLY A 30 22.85 29.15 -6.01
CA GLY A 30 22.80 28.70 -4.63
C GLY A 30 21.42 28.89 -4.03
N ASN A 31 20.52 27.96 -4.33
CA ASN A 31 19.80 27.25 -3.27
C ASN A 31 19.18 25.94 -3.76
N SER A 32 18.81 25.10 -2.81
CA SER A 32 18.31 23.74 -2.99
C SER A 32 17.02 23.67 -3.83
N SER A 33 16.97 22.71 -4.76
CA SER A 33 15.74 22.30 -5.43
C SER A 33 14.85 21.50 -4.47
N GLN A 34 14.09 22.22 -3.65
CA GLN A 34 13.12 21.64 -2.72
C GLN A 34 12.03 20.90 -3.52
N LYS A 35 11.94 19.58 -3.32
CA LYS A 35 10.98 18.73 -4.02
C LYS A 35 9.55 19.17 -3.68
N SER A 36 8.77 19.50 -4.70
CA SER A 36 7.37 19.91 -4.61
C SER A 36 6.51 19.00 -5.49
N CYS A 37 5.19 19.00 -5.28
CA CYS A 37 4.29 18.09 -5.96
C CYS A 37 3.14 18.82 -6.68
N HIS A 38 2.99 18.50 -7.97
CA HIS A 38 1.93 19.00 -8.84
C HIS A 38 0.72 18.07 -8.76
N VAL A 39 -0.43 18.59 -8.33
CA VAL A 39 -1.72 17.94 -8.53
C VAL A 39 -2.39 18.53 -9.76
N ILE A 40 -2.71 17.69 -10.74
CA ILE A 40 -3.45 18.11 -11.93
C ILE A 40 -4.85 17.50 -11.86
N PHE A 41 -5.85 18.35 -11.65
CA PHE A 41 -7.24 18.01 -11.91
C PHE A 41 -7.46 18.08 -13.41
N CYS A 42 -7.62 16.92 -14.04
CA CYS A 42 -8.10 16.78 -15.40
C CYS A 42 -9.56 16.33 -15.28
N ILE A 43 -10.50 17.15 -15.74
CA ILE A 43 -11.96 16.89 -15.62
C ILE A 43 -12.61 16.89 -17.00
N ASP A 44 -13.39 15.85 -17.27
CA ASP A 44 -14.22 15.73 -18.47
C ASP A 44 -15.33 16.79 -18.47
N GLN A 45 -15.41 17.53 -19.58
CA GLN A 45 -16.41 18.54 -19.89
C GLN A 45 -17.40 18.02 -20.95
N SER A 46 -17.43 16.71 -21.22
CA SER A 46 -18.41 16.02 -22.08
C SER A 46 -19.87 16.42 -21.85
N GLY A 47 -20.71 16.33 -22.89
CA GLY A 47 -22.15 16.59 -22.77
C GLY A 47 -22.90 15.67 -21.79
N SER A 48 -22.36 14.49 -21.47
CA SER A 48 -22.90 13.51 -20.52
C SER A 48 -22.81 13.96 -19.06
N MET A 49 -21.79 14.76 -18.70
CA MET A 49 -21.56 15.29 -17.35
C MET A 49 -22.65 16.25 -16.83
N ARG A 50 -23.62 16.63 -17.69
CA ARG A 50 -24.84 17.37 -17.32
C ARG A 50 -25.95 16.48 -16.73
N GLN A 51 -25.86 15.16 -16.83
CA GLN A 51 -26.88 14.26 -16.27
C GLN A 51 -27.02 14.51 -14.77
N THR A 52 -28.27 14.67 -14.32
CA THR A 52 -28.64 15.01 -12.94
C THR A 52 -29.10 13.74 -12.24
N ASP A 53 -28.15 12.87 -11.94
CA ASP A 53 -28.37 11.51 -11.45
C ASP A 53 -27.55 11.17 -10.19
N VAL A 54 -26.59 12.02 -9.80
CA VAL A 54 -25.82 11.83 -8.57
C VAL A 54 -26.67 12.18 -7.35
N ALA A 55 -27.00 11.18 -6.53
CA ALA A 55 -27.81 11.36 -5.33
C ALA A 55 -27.03 12.05 -4.19
N VAL A 56 -27.68 12.92 -3.42
CA VAL A 56 -27.08 13.66 -2.29
C VAL A 56 -27.87 13.44 -0.99
N GLY A 57 -27.16 12.96 0.04
CA GLY A 57 -27.63 12.87 1.43
C GLY A 57 -28.55 11.69 1.76
N LYS A 58 -28.74 11.44 3.06
CA LYS A 58 -29.71 10.46 3.59
C LYS A 58 -30.90 11.15 4.25
N SER A 59 -32.11 10.86 3.80
CA SER A 59 -33.34 11.03 4.58
C SER A 59 -34.38 10.02 4.13
N VAL A 60 -34.77 9.13 5.04
CA VAL A 60 -35.73 8.06 4.78
C VAL A 60 -37.12 8.68 4.62
N GLY A 61 -37.73 8.54 3.46
CA GLY A 61 -39.10 9.01 3.16
C GLY A 61 -39.21 10.23 2.25
N THR A 62 -38.10 10.90 1.91
CA THR A 62 -38.08 12.01 0.93
C THR A 62 -37.29 11.63 -0.31
N THR A 63 -37.77 12.01 -1.49
CA THR A 63 -37.01 11.87 -2.75
C THR A 63 -35.69 12.63 -2.66
N GLY A 64 -34.58 11.90 -2.57
CA GLY A 64 -33.24 12.47 -2.38
C GLY A 64 -32.85 13.43 -3.49
N GLN A 65 -32.24 14.55 -3.13
CA GLN A 65 -31.85 15.58 -4.10
C GLN A 65 -30.74 15.03 -5.02
N GLN A 66 -31.00 15.02 -6.33
CA GLN A 66 -29.97 14.70 -7.32
C GLN A 66 -29.26 15.98 -7.81
N ILE A 67 -27.98 15.84 -8.14
CA ILE A 67 -27.14 16.89 -8.73
C ILE A 67 -26.45 16.39 -10.00
N THR A 68 -25.94 17.32 -10.80
CA THR A 68 -25.18 16.97 -12.01
C THR A 68 -23.85 16.27 -11.66
N ARG A 69 -23.45 15.30 -12.48
CA ARG A 69 -22.12 14.66 -12.40
C ARG A 69 -20.98 15.70 -12.34
N TRP A 70 -21.07 16.73 -13.17
CA TRP A 70 -20.22 17.93 -13.14
C TRP A 70 -20.13 18.57 -11.74
N LYS A 71 -21.27 18.94 -11.13
CA LYS A 71 -21.30 19.56 -9.80
C LYS A 71 -20.76 18.63 -8.72
N ALA A 72 -21.02 17.33 -8.84
CA ALA A 72 -20.50 16.34 -7.90
C ALA A 72 -18.97 16.23 -7.94
N VAL A 73 -18.37 16.13 -9.13
CA VAL A 73 -16.89 16.14 -9.30
C VAL A 73 -16.28 17.42 -8.73
N PHE A 74 -16.85 18.59 -9.05
CA PHE A 74 -16.33 19.85 -8.56
C PHE A 74 -16.49 20.05 -7.05
N ASN A 75 -17.52 19.47 -6.43
CA ASN A 75 -17.63 19.42 -4.97
C ASN A 75 -16.51 18.56 -4.37
N CYS A 76 -16.31 17.34 -4.87
CA CYS A 76 -15.25 16.45 -4.37
C CYS A 76 -13.84 17.03 -4.57
N ALA A 77 -13.59 17.71 -5.70
CA ALA A 77 -12.33 18.41 -5.97
C ALA A 77 -12.10 19.60 -5.03
N GLN A 78 -13.15 20.35 -4.68
CA GLN A 78 -13.06 21.40 -3.65
C GLN A 78 -12.75 20.81 -2.27
N GLU A 79 -13.50 19.79 -1.85
CA GLU A 79 -13.34 19.14 -0.55
C GLU A 79 -11.92 18.55 -0.37
N PHE A 80 -11.41 17.85 -1.40
CA PHE A 80 -10.02 17.35 -1.45
C PHE A 80 -8.97 18.45 -1.28
N VAL A 81 -9.14 19.60 -1.95
CA VAL A 81 -8.21 20.74 -1.84
C VAL A 81 -8.29 21.36 -0.46
N GLU A 82 -9.50 21.54 0.08
CA GLU A 82 -9.66 22.08 1.42
C GLU A 82 -9.10 21.15 2.50
N GLU A 83 -9.19 19.83 2.35
CA GLU A 83 -8.53 18.85 3.23
C GLU A 83 -7.00 18.99 3.20
N GLN A 84 -6.40 19.05 2.02
CA GLN A 84 -4.94 19.21 1.87
C GLN A 84 -4.48 20.59 2.39
N GLU A 85 -5.21 21.68 2.11
CA GLU A 85 -4.91 23.00 2.69
C GLU A 85 -5.05 23.01 4.23
N LYS A 86 -5.95 22.21 4.82
CA LYS A 86 -6.06 22.04 6.29
C LYS A 86 -4.90 21.21 6.85
N ALA A 87 -4.51 20.13 6.16
CA ALA A 87 -3.39 19.28 6.56
C ALA A 87 -2.05 20.04 6.57
N ASP A 88 -1.77 20.83 5.53
CA ASP A 88 -0.52 21.61 5.43
C ASP A 88 -0.39 22.64 6.54
N ARG A 89 -1.48 23.35 6.86
CA ARG A 89 -1.54 24.30 7.99
C ARG A 89 -1.28 23.59 9.33
N ASN A 90 -1.86 22.41 9.53
CA ASN A 90 -1.68 21.61 10.76
C ASN A 90 -0.25 21.05 10.89
N LEU A 91 0.45 20.83 9.76
CA LEU A 91 1.84 20.36 9.72
C LEU A 91 2.88 21.49 9.71
N GLY A 92 2.46 22.76 9.68
CA GLY A 92 3.38 23.90 9.57
C GLY A 92 4.12 23.98 8.23
N LEU A 93 3.55 23.40 7.16
CA LEU A 93 4.08 23.51 5.80
C LEU A 93 3.64 24.84 5.19
N PHE A 94 4.60 25.70 4.89
CA PHE A 94 4.38 27.02 4.31
C PHE A 94 4.88 27.07 2.85
N ASN A 95 4.54 28.12 2.11
CA ASN A 95 4.93 28.27 0.70
C ASN A 95 6.45 28.10 0.52
N ASN A 96 6.85 27.35 -0.51
CA ASN A 96 8.23 26.92 -0.75
C ASN A 96 8.83 25.97 0.33
N SER A 97 8.03 25.26 1.14
CA SER A 97 8.52 24.09 1.90
C SER A 97 8.72 22.86 1.00
N PRO A 98 9.62 21.91 1.35
CA PRO A 98 9.66 20.59 0.70
C PRO A 98 8.32 19.86 0.93
N GLY A 99 7.80 19.19 -0.10
CA GLY A 99 6.49 18.55 -0.06
C GLY A 99 5.30 19.49 -0.29
N SER A 100 5.51 20.78 -0.55
CA SER A 100 4.45 21.75 -0.89
C SER A 100 3.68 21.35 -2.15
N LEU A 101 2.39 21.73 -2.19
CA LEU A 101 1.49 21.49 -3.32
C LEU A 101 1.25 22.75 -4.16
N TYR A 102 1.06 22.52 -5.45
CA TYR A 102 0.42 23.45 -6.35
C TYR A 102 -0.47 22.69 -7.34
N TYR A 103 -1.52 23.36 -7.78
CA TYR A 103 -2.61 22.74 -8.50
C TYR A 103 -2.79 23.33 -9.90
N SER A 104 -3.11 22.48 -10.87
CA SER A 104 -3.68 22.91 -12.16
C SER A 104 -5.08 22.33 -12.35
N LEU A 105 -5.93 23.08 -13.06
CA LEU A 105 -7.21 22.58 -13.59
C LEU A 105 -7.17 22.59 -15.11
N ILE A 106 -7.41 21.42 -15.69
CA ILE A 106 -7.61 21.20 -17.12
C ILE A 106 -9.04 20.68 -17.30
N LEU A 107 -9.78 21.33 -18.19
CA LEU A 107 -11.08 20.84 -18.67
C LEU A 107 -10.90 20.33 -20.09
N TRP A 108 -11.43 19.16 -20.42
CA TRP A 108 -11.35 18.62 -21.78
C TRP A 108 -12.70 18.15 -22.32
N GLN A 109 -12.89 18.32 -23.62
CA GLN A 109 -13.97 17.75 -24.41
C GLN A 109 -13.31 17.11 -25.65
N GLU A 110 -13.66 17.49 -26.88
CA GLU A 110 -12.83 17.20 -28.06
C GLU A 110 -11.48 17.95 -28.05
N GLU A 111 -11.43 19.09 -27.34
CA GLU A 111 -10.26 19.95 -27.12
C GLU A 111 -10.11 20.24 -25.62
N ALA A 112 -8.90 20.63 -25.19
CA ALA A 112 -8.57 20.81 -23.77
C ALA A 112 -8.12 22.24 -23.43
N THR A 113 -8.67 22.81 -22.35
CA THR A 113 -8.43 24.17 -21.87
C THR A 113 -7.85 24.15 -20.46
N VAL A 114 -6.78 24.92 -20.24
CA VAL A 114 -6.20 25.14 -18.90
C VAL A 114 -6.94 26.31 -18.25
N VAL A 115 -7.66 26.06 -17.15
CA VAL A 115 -8.44 27.10 -16.43
C VAL A 115 -7.57 27.83 -15.42
N PHE A 116 -6.65 27.11 -14.78
CA PHE A 116 -5.54 27.69 -14.01
C PHE A 116 -4.37 26.72 -13.96
N GLN A 117 -3.17 27.26 -13.81
CA GLN A 117 -1.91 26.51 -13.77
C GLN A 117 -1.12 26.86 -12.50
N ARG A 118 -0.52 25.85 -11.87
CA ARG A 118 0.41 25.94 -10.72
C ARG A 118 -0.03 26.96 -9.65
N GLN A 119 -1.24 26.80 -9.12
CA GLN A 119 -1.78 27.64 -8.05
C GLN A 119 -1.54 26.99 -6.69
N GLU A 120 -0.91 27.72 -5.76
CA GLU A 120 -0.58 27.23 -4.41
C GLU A 120 -1.69 27.47 -3.36
N SER A 121 -2.54 28.48 -3.56
CA SER A 121 -3.52 28.90 -2.55
C SER A 121 -4.83 29.43 -3.16
N GLY A 122 -5.91 29.37 -2.37
CA GLY A 122 -7.25 29.77 -2.81
C GLY A 122 -7.84 28.82 -3.87
N VAL A 123 -7.28 27.63 -4.02
CA VAL A 123 -7.56 26.72 -5.14
C VAL A 123 -9.00 26.23 -5.11
N ALA A 124 -9.56 25.94 -3.93
CA ALA A 124 -10.97 25.58 -3.78
C ALA A 124 -11.91 26.68 -4.31
N THR A 125 -11.57 27.96 -4.11
CA THR A 125 -12.34 29.09 -4.68
C THR A 125 -12.20 29.16 -6.20
N ARG A 126 -11.00 28.89 -6.75
CA ARG A 126 -10.80 28.80 -8.21
C ARG A 126 -11.59 27.64 -8.83
N LEU A 127 -11.63 26.48 -8.18
CA LEU A 127 -12.45 25.34 -8.60
C LEU A 127 -13.95 25.69 -8.60
N ARG A 128 -14.45 26.36 -7.55
CA ARG A 128 -15.85 26.83 -7.45
C ARG A 128 -16.22 27.78 -8.58
N ASN A 129 -15.35 28.74 -8.88
CA ASN A 129 -15.54 29.69 -9.97
C ASN A 129 -15.50 28.99 -11.33
N ALA A 130 -14.56 28.05 -11.53
CA ALA A 130 -14.47 27.24 -12.75
C ALA A 130 -15.73 26.39 -12.99
N ALA A 131 -16.28 25.75 -11.95
CA ALA A 131 -17.51 24.97 -11.99
C ALA A 131 -18.75 25.78 -12.42
N SER A 132 -18.72 27.10 -12.14
CA SER A 132 -19.82 28.03 -12.36
C SER A 132 -19.69 28.78 -13.70
N ALA A 133 -18.47 29.07 -14.14
CA ALA A 133 -18.17 29.77 -15.39
C ALA A 133 -18.13 28.85 -16.61
N ASN A 134 -17.99 27.53 -16.42
CA ASN A 134 -17.95 26.53 -17.48
C ASN A 134 -19.16 25.58 -17.38
N GLN A 135 -19.60 25.06 -18.52
CA GLN A 135 -20.68 24.07 -18.60
C GLN A 135 -20.25 22.89 -19.49
N PRO A 136 -20.69 21.64 -19.19
CA PRO A 136 -20.36 20.49 -20.02
C PRO A 136 -21.10 20.49 -21.37
N ARG A 137 -20.42 20.07 -22.45
CA ARG A 137 -20.87 20.12 -23.85
C ARG A 137 -19.97 19.27 -24.77
N GLY A 138 -20.46 18.96 -25.98
CA GLY A 138 -19.69 18.25 -27.00
C GLY A 138 -19.45 16.77 -26.68
N GLY A 139 -18.68 16.11 -27.54
CA GLY A 139 -18.06 14.82 -27.27
C GLY A 139 -16.79 14.97 -26.43
N THR A 140 -16.09 13.86 -26.21
CA THR A 140 -14.87 13.82 -25.39
C THR A 140 -13.81 12.95 -26.04
N THR A 141 -12.55 13.40 -26.03
CA THR A 141 -11.38 12.67 -26.53
C THR A 141 -10.33 12.62 -25.41
N PHE A 142 -9.95 11.42 -24.97
CA PHE A 142 -9.04 11.32 -23.81
C PHE A 142 -7.63 11.81 -24.16
N ALA A 143 -7.23 11.72 -25.43
CA ALA A 143 -5.98 12.30 -25.93
C ALA A 143 -5.86 13.81 -25.62
N ALA A 144 -6.95 14.59 -25.71
CA ALA A 144 -6.89 16.03 -25.50
C ALA A 144 -6.49 16.40 -24.06
N GLY A 145 -7.11 15.75 -23.06
CA GLY A 145 -6.80 15.96 -21.65
C GLY A 145 -5.37 15.58 -21.29
N ILE A 146 -4.90 14.40 -21.73
CA ILE A 146 -3.53 13.94 -21.43
C ILE A 146 -2.47 14.79 -22.13
N ARG A 147 -2.68 15.14 -23.41
CA ARG A 147 -1.81 16.07 -24.15
C ARG A 147 -1.66 17.39 -23.41
N LYS A 148 -2.77 17.96 -22.94
CA LYS A 148 -2.76 19.25 -22.23
C LYS A 148 -2.08 19.15 -20.86
N ALA A 149 -2.18 18.01 -20.17
CA ALA A 149 -1.42 17.77 -18.94
C ALA A 149 0.10 17.77 -19.22
N ARG A 150 0.54 17.12 -20.30
CA ARG A 150 1.94 17.12 -20.76
C ARG A 150 2.43 18.52 -21.19
N GLU A 151 1.59 19.33 -21.83
CA GLU A 151 1.88 20.75 -22.11
C GLU A 151 2.03 21.58 -20.82
N VAL A 152 1.13 21.40 -19.85
CA VAL A 152 1.13 22.09 -18.54
C VAL A 152 2.35 21.73 -17.68
N LEU A 153 2.86 20.51 -17.81
CA LEU A 153 4.06 20.02 -17.12
C LEU A 153 5.36 20.40 -17.82
N SER A 154 5.35 20.48 -19.16
CA SER A 154 6.56 20.83 -19.90
C SER A 154 6.88 22.32 -19.80
N GLY A 155 5.99 23.21 -20.24
CA GLY A 155 6.17 24.67 -20.07
C GLY A 155 7.47 25.25 -20.63
N GLY A 156 8.13 24.57 -21.58
CA GLY A 156 9.46 24.91 -22.12
C GLY A 156 10.64 24.17 -21.47
N THR A 157 10.42 23.45 -20.38
CA THR A 157 11.39 22.57 -19.70
C THR A 157 11.67 21.32 -20.54
N LYS A 158 12.91 20.82 -20.51
CA LYS A 158 13.28 19.53 -21.13
C LYS A 158 13.10 18.37 -20.14
N PRO A 159 12.75 17.15 -20.57
CA PRO A 159 12.51 16.00 -19.68
C PRO A 159 13.67 15.75 -18.70
N GLN A 160 14.90 15.85 -19.19
CA GLN A 160 16.16 15.70 -18.44
C GLN A 160 16.36 16.70 -17.27
N HIS A 161 15.48 17.70 -17.14
CA HIS A 161 15.50 18.71 -16.07
C HIS A 161 14.20 18.68 -15.24
N PHE A 162 13.27 17.75 -15.52
CA PHE A 162 12.03 17.60 -14.78
C PHE A 162 12.27 16.84 -13.46
N ASN A 163 11.98 17.50 -12.33
CA ASN A 163 12.32 16.99 -11.00
C ASN A 163 11.20 17.16 -9.95
N GLU A 164 9.96 17.19 -10.42
CA GLU A 164 8.77 17.39 -9.60
C GLU A 164 7.96 16.10 -9.53
N LYS A 165 7.17 15.90 -8.47
CA LYS A 165 6.26 14.76 -8.36
C LYS A 165 4.89 15.13 -8.91
N VAL A 166 4.28 14.30 -9.74
CA VAL A 166 3.01 14.59 -10.43
C VAL A 166 1.95 13.58 -10.02
N LEU A 167 0.80 14.07 -9.56
CA LEU A 167 -0.42 13.27 -9.42
C LEU A 167 -1.47 13.81 -10.41
N LEU A 168 -1.80 13.00 -11.42
CA LEU A 168 -2.82 13.32 -12.41
C LEU A 168 -4.13 12.61 -12.05
N LEU A 169 -5.13 13.40 -11.66
CA LEU A 169 -6.52 12.96 -11.51
C LEU A 169 -7.20 13.07 -12.87
N PHE A 170 -7.62 11.94 -13.45
CA PHE A 170 -8.32 11.89 -14.74
C PHE A 170 -9.76 11.42 -14.53
N LEU A 171 -10.70 12.36 -14.55
CA LEU A 171 -12.10 12.17 -14.11
C LEU A 171 -13.07 12.19 -15.30
N SER A 172 -13.75 11.08 -15.59
CA SER A 172 -14.68 10.96 -16.74
C SER A 172 -15.88 10.04 -16.47
N ASP A 173 -16.99 10.33 -17.14
CA ASP A 173 -18.26 9.58 -17.05
C ASP A 173 -18.60 8.77 -18.32
N GLY A 174 -17.75 8.76 -19.34
CA GLY A 174 -18.08 8.24 -20.67
C GLY A 174 -16.99 7.42 -21.34
N ARG A 175 -17.31 6.88 -22.52
CA ARG A 175 -16.31 6.42 -23.50
C ARG A 175 -15.98 7.58 -24.43
N PRO A 176 -14.71 7.79 -24.80
CA PRO A 176 -14.35 8.88 -25.68
C PRO A 176 -14.42 8.48 -27.15
N GLY A 177 -14.55 9.47 -28.03
CA GLY A 177 -14.60 9.28 -29.48
C GLY A 177 -13.24 8.97 -30.14
N ASP A 178 -12.12 9.05 -29.40
CA ASP A 178 -10.78 8.70 -29.89
C ASP A 178 -10.41 7.23 -29.71
N LEU A 179 -11.29 6.42 -29.10
CA LEU A 179 -11.09 4.99 -28.84
C LEU A 179 -12.13 4.11 -29.54
N GLN A 180 -11.78 2.84 -29.73
CA GLN A 180 -12.70 1.83 -30.28
C GLN A 180 -13.87 1.55 -29.32
N VAL A 181 -14.95 0.92 -29.81
CA VAL A 181 -16.16 0.66 -29.00
C VAL A 181 -15.86 -0.17 -27.73
N THR A 182 -14.90 -1.09 -27.80
CA THR A 182 -14.55 -2.04 -26.73
C THR A 182 -13.03 -2.04 -26.49
N PRO A 183 -12.54 -2.03 -25.24
CA PRO A 183 -11.11 -2.15 -24.95
C PRO A 183 -10.56 -3.54 -25.30
N PRO A 184 -9.26 -3.65 -25.64
CA PRO A 184 -8.62 -4.95 -25.82
C PRO A 184 -8.58 -5.78 -24.51
N ALA A 185 -8.57 -7.10 -24.64
CA ALA A 185 -8.53 -8.01 -23.50
C ALA A 185 -7.26 -7.82 -22.64
N MET A 186 -7.42 -7.64 -21.32
CA MET A 186 -6.36 -7.34 -20.34
C MET A 186 -5.37 -8.49 -20.10
N HIS A 187 -5.55 -9.64 -20.78
CA HIS A 187 -4.69 -10.83 -20.66
C HIS A 187 -4.22 -11.37 -22.02
N ALA A 188 -4.50 -10.67 -23.13
CA ALA A 188 -3.92 -11.03 -24.42
C ALA A 188 -2.41 -10.70 -24.45
N SER A 189 -1.64 -11.43 -25.26
CA SER A 189 -0.21 -11.21 -25.48
C SER A 189 0.03 -9.90 -26.23
N ALA A 190 0.20 -8.82 -25.47
CA ALA A 190 0.45 -7.45 -25.95
C ALA A 190 -0.52 -6.98 -27.05
N PRO A 191 -1.84 -6.86 -26.78
CA PRO A 191 -2.78 -6.32 -27.75
C PRO A 191 -2.35 -4.90 -28.16
N LYS A 192 -2.12 -4.72 -29.47
CA LYS A 192 -1.74 -3.44 -30.05
C LYS A 192 -2.82 -2.42 -29.77
N MET A 193 -2.50 -1.43 -28.95
CA MET A 193 -3.37 -0.29 -28.76
C MET A 193 -3.34 0.58 -30.01
N GLN A 194 -4.49 1.18 -30.33
CA GLN A 194 -4.60 2.21 -31.35
C GLN A 194 -3.60 3.35 -31.06
N THR A 195 -2.73 3.68 -32.03
CA THR A 195 -1.69 4.72 -31.89
C THR A 195 -2.16 6.10 -32.35
N HIS A 196 -3.12 6.14 -33.27
CA HIS A 196 -3.70 7.35 -33.84
C HIS A 196 -5.22 7.23 -33.95
N HIS A 197 -5.93 8.36 -33.90
CA HIS A 197 -7.36 8.45 -34.14
C HIS A 197 -7.65 9.52 -35.19
N ARG A 198 -8.80 9.41 -35.87
CA ARG A 198 -9.19 10.34 -36.93
C ARG A 198 -10.40 11.17 -36.51
N SER A 199 -10.27 12.49 -36.53
CA SER A 199 -11.34 13.43 -36.22
C SER A 199 -11.37 14.56 -37.25
N HIS A 200 -12.56 14.93 -37.73
CA HIS A 200 -12.78 15.93 -38.79
C HIS A 200 -11.81 15.80 -39.99
N GLY A 201 -11.57 14.55 -40.43
CA GLY A 201 -10.69 14.21 -41.55
C GLY A 201 -9.18 14.19 -41.23
N LYS A 202 -8.73 14.87 -40.17
CA LYS A 202 -7.35 14.90 -39.67
C LYS A 202 -7.05 13.70 -38.78
N GLU A 203 -5.77 13.33 -38.71
CA GLU A 203 -5.25 12.27 -37.85
C GLU A 203 -4.47 12.87 -36.67
N TYR A 204 -4.66 12.29 -35.49
CA TYR A 204 -4.12 12.77 -34.21
C TYR A 204 -3.57 11.59 -33.39
N PRO A 205 -2.56 11.79 -32.52
CA PRO A 205 -2.13 10.78 -31.56
C PRO A 205 -3.32 10.31 -30.70
N SER A 206 -3.36 9.02 -30.37
CA SER A 206 -4.32 8.46 -29.41
C SER A 206 -3.95 8.84 -27.98
N VAL A 207 -4.90 8.69 -27.05
CA VAL A 207 -4.62 8.76 -25.60
C VAL A 207 -3.47 7.81 -25.18
N GLY A 208 -3.29 6.67 -25.85
CA GLY A 208 -2.21 5.73 -25.53
C GLY A 208 -0.82 6.27 -25.88
N THR A 209 -0.71 6.99 -27.00
CA THR A 209 0.53 7.68 -27.39
C THR A 209 0.80 8.85 -26.44
N GLU A 210 -0.23 9.66 -26.13
CA GLU A 210 -0.08 10.80 -25.21
C GLU A 210 0.25 10.36 -23.76
N LEU A 211 -0.26 9.22 -23.29
CA LEU A 211 0.09 8.64 -21.98
C LEU A 211 1.53 8.12 -21.93
N ALA A 212 1.98 7.44 -22.99
CA ALA A 212 3.38 7.02 -23.11
C ALA A 212 4.32 8.24 -23.16
N ASP A 213 3.99 9.27 -23.95
CA ASP A 213 4.75 10.52 -24.00
C ASP A 213 4.77 11.25 -22.64
N LEU A 214 3.69 11.16 -21.85
CA LEU A 214 3.62 11.74 -20.51
C LEU A 214 4.49 10.97 -19.50
N GLN A 215 4.43 9.63 -19.49
CA GLN A 215 5.32 8.80 -18.68
C GLN A 215 6.79 9.04 -19.03
N ASN A 216 7.13 9.04 -20.32
CA ASN A 216 8.48 9.33 -20.81
C ASN A 216 8.96 10.76 -20.46
N TYR A 217 8.05 11.73 -20.35
CA TYR A 217 8.40 13.10 -19.97
C TYR A 217 8.67 13.25 -18.46
N VAL A 218 7.86 12.61 -17.61
CA VAL A 218 7.88 12.78 -16.15
C VAL A 218 8.83 11.80 -15.44
N GLY A 219 8.92 10.57 -15.93
CA GLY A 219 9.51 9.42 -15.23
C GLY A 219 8.46 8.63 -14.44
N GLU A 220 8.49 7.30 -14.56
CA GLU A 220 7.55 6.38 -13.91
C GLU A 220 7.60 6.49 -12.38
N ASP A 221 8.76 6.78 -11.80
CA ASP A 221 8.96 6.98 -10.35
C ASP A 221 8.33 8.28 -9.81
N LYS A 222 8.00 9.23 -10.70
CA LYS A 222 7.50 10.57 -10.36
C LYS A 222 6.04 10.81 -10.78
N LEU A 223 5.39 9.86 -11.44
CA LEU A 223 4.03 10.03 -11.97
C LEU A 223 3.03 9.07 -11.31
N GLN A 224 2.00 9.61 -10.66
CA GLN A 224 0.82 8.86 -10.22
C GLN A 224 -0.37 9.16 -11.15
N LEU A 225 -0.84 8.13 -11.86
CA LEU A 225 -2.04 8.20 -12.70
C LEU A 225 -3.25 7.66 -11.94
N HIS A 226 -4.28 8.48 -11.72
CA HIS A 226 -5.53 8.11 -11.06
C HIS A 226 -6.71 8.30 -12.01
N PHE A 227 -7.22 7.21 -12.57
CA PHE A 227 -8.37 7.20 -13.46
C PHE A 227 -9.66 7.01 -12.65
N VAL A 228 -10.47 8.05 -12.52
CA VAL A 228 -11.73 8.02 -11.77
C VAL A 228 -12.90 7.90 -12.73
N GLY A 229 -13.54 6.73 -12.75
CA GLY A 229 -14.77 6.49 -13.48
C GLY A 229 -15.98 6.93 -12.67
N ILE A 230 -16.78 7.84 -13.23
CA ILE A 230 -17.98 8.41 -12.59
C ILE A 230 -19.25 7.62 -12.97
N TYR A 231 -19.25 6.94 -14.13
CA TYR A 231 -20.40 6.20 -14.64
C TYR A 231 -19.98 4.96 -15.48
N PRO A 232 -20.73 3.83 -15.44
CA PRO A 232 -20.22 2.53 -15.88
C PRO A 232 -19.81 2.40 -17.34
N GLU A 233 -20.31 3.27 -18.23
CA GLU A 233 -19.95 3.23 -19.64
C GLU A 233 -18.45 3.45 -19.86
N GLY A 234 -17.82 4.37 -19.10
CA GLY A 234 -16.40 4.66 -19.20
C GLY A 234 -15.47 3.64 -18.52
N PHE A 235 -15.99 2.86 -17.55
CA PHE A 235 -15.17 1.97 -16.72
C PHE A 235 -14.28 0.99 -17.52
N PRO A 236 -14.73 0.32 -18.60
CA PRO A 236 -13.89 -0.64 -19.32
C PRO A 236 -12.64 0.01 -19.92
N TRP A 237 -12.75 1.23 -20.46
CA TRP A 237 -11.61 1.95 -21.04
C TRP A 237 -10.73 2.58 -19.97
N LEU A 238 -11.30 3.24 -18.97
CA LEU A 238 -10.53 3.82 -17.85
C LEU A 238 -9.74 2.75 -17.09
N ARG A 239 -10.34 1.57 -16.87
CA ARG A 239 -9.69 0.41 -16.23
C ARG A 239 -8.62 -0.24 -17.13
N TYR A 240 -8.82 -0.27 -18.44
CA TYR A 240 -7.79 -0.71 -19.40
C TYR A 240 -6.60 0.25 -19.45
N LEU A 241 -6.83 1.57 -19.47
CA LEU A 241 -5.77 2.58 -19.47
C LEU A 241 -4.97 2.55 -18.17
N ALA A 242 -5.64 2.48 -17.02
CA ALA A 242 -5.02 2.28 -15.71
C ALA A 242 -4.08 1.07 -15.72
N TRP A 243 -4.59 -0.12 -16.08
CA TRP A 243 -3.78 -1.34 -16.15
C TRP A 243 -2.60 -1.25 -17.13
N LYS A 244 -2.77 -0.57 -18.27
CA LYS A 244 -1.74 -0.50 -19.32
C LYS A 244 -0.60 0.46 -18.98
N PHE A 245 -0.85 1.50 -18.19
CA PHE A 245 0.08 2.60 -17.93
C PHE A 245 0.39 2.76 -16.42
N ASP A 246 0.40 1.64 -15.67
CA ASP A 246 0.65 1.56 -14.22
C ASP A 246 -0.13 2.58 -13.37
N GLY A 247 -1.37 2.84 -13.77
CA GLY A 247 -2.30 3.75 -13.09
C GLY A 247 -3.30 3.01 -12.19
N THR A 248 -3.86 3.73 -11.23
CA THR A 248 -4.94 3.22 -10.37
C THR A 248 -6.31 3.58 -10.99
N PHE A 249 -7.17 2.58 -11.19
CA PHE A 249 -8.57 2.81 -11.56
C PHE A 249 -9.45 2.86 -10.30
N HIS A 250 -10.34 3.86 -10.24
CA HIS A 250 -11.32 4.03 -9.18
C HIS A 250 -12.74 3.99 -9.75
N GLU A 251 -13.58 3.14 -9.15
CA GLU A 251 -15.02 3.10 -9.45
C GLU A 251 -15.77 3.98 -8.44
N SER A 252 -16.35 5.06 -8.96
CA SER A 252 -17.15 6.01 -8.21
C SER A 252 -18.62 5.78 -8.55
N THR A 253 -19.49 5.74 -7.53
CA THR A 253 -20.94 5.70 -7.73
C THR A 253 -21.47 7.10 -8.04
N LEU A 254 -22.67 7.14 -8.63
CA LEU A 254 -23.51 8.33 -8.69
C LEU A 254 -24.13 8.65 -7.31
N GLN A 255 -23.31 8.71 -6.26
CA GLN A 255 -23.71 9.06 -4.91
C GLN A 255 -22.67 9.96 -4.25
N MET A 256 -23.10 11.13 -3.80
CA MET A 256 -22.39 11.94 -2.80
C MET A 256 -22.70 11.32 -1.43
N ASP A 257 -21.82 10.44 -1.00
CA ASP A 257 -21.76 9.92 0.35
C ASP A 257 -21.49 11.02 1.39
N GLU A 258 -21.70 10.71 2.66
CA GLU A 258 -21.30 11.58 3.76
C GLU A 258 -19.90 11.14 4.21
N ILE A 259 -18.89 11.99 4.02
CA ILE A 259 -17.64 11.85 4.80
C ILE A 259 -18.05 12.07 6.25
N ALA A 260 -18.11 10.99 7.03
CA ALA A 260 -18.47 11.07 8.44
C ALA A 260 -17.48 12.02 9.14
N ALA A 261 -17.99 13.11 9.72
CA ALA A 261 -17.17 14.14 10.33
C ALA A 261 -16.35 13.54 11.48
N GLN A 262 -15.04 13.41 11.27
CA GLN A 262 -14.11 12.83 12.25
C GLN A 262 -13.89 13.82 13.41
N GLN A 263 -14.82 13.84 14.36
CA GLN A 263 -14.41 13.96 15.75
C GLN A 263 -13.59 12.70 16.12
N PRO A 264 -12.53 12.81 16.93
CA PRO A 264 -11.62 11.70 17.21
C PRO A 264 -12.28 10.63 18.09
N ALA A 265 -12.99 9.70 17.45
CA ALA A 265 -13.65 8.55 18.05
C ALA A 265 -13.16 7.24 17.40
N ALA A 266 -13.04 6.17 18.19
CA ALA A 266 -12.45 4.91 17.74
C ALA A 266 -13.28 4.21 16.64
N PRO A 267 -12.64 3.55 15.66
CA PRO A 267 -13.32 3.07 14.45
C PRO A 267 -14.24 1.88 14.74
N GLN A 268 -15.51 2.01 14.34
CA GLN A 268 -16.47 0.91 14.32
C GLN A 268 -16.31 0.09 13.02
N PRO A 269 -16.32 -1.24 13.12
CA PRO A 269 -16.89 -2.37 11.62
C PRO A 269 -18.32 -2.20 11.08
N SER A 270 -18.72 -3.12 10.18
CA SER A 270 -20.03 -3.25 9.50
C SER A 270 -20.35 -2.20 8.42
N ALA A 271 -20.85 -2.55 7.23
CA ALA A 271 -21.23 -3.88 6.72
C ALA A 271 -20.71 -4.15 5.29
N LEU A 272 -20.73 -5.43 4.89
CA LEU A 272 -20.38 -5.95 3.57
C LEU A 272 -21.05 -5.20 2.41
N PHE A 273 -20.24 -4.93 1.38
CA PHE A 273 -20.69 -5.10 0.00
C PHE A 273 -19.78 -6.11 -0.72
N THR A 274 -20.37 -7.25 -1.05
CA THR A 274 -19.80 -8.27 -1.94
C THR A 274 -20.38 -8.13 -3.35
N ALA A 275 -19.49 -7.88 -4.30
CA ALA A 275 -19.45 -8.64 -5.55
C ALA A 275 -17.95 -8.89 -5.84
N SER A 276 -17.55 -10.10 -6.21
CA SER A 276 -17.50 -10.55 -7.62
C SER A 276 -16.53 -9.66 -8.42
N ALA A 277 -16.78 -9.45 -9.70
CA ALA A 277 -16.46 -8.17 -10.33
C ALA A 277 -17.42 -7.09 -9.80
N ALA A 278 -17.18 -6.62 -8.57
CA ALA A 278 -17.42 -5.22 -8.24
C ALA A 278 -16.08 -4.62 -7.84
N THR A 279 -15.63 -3.62 -8.58
CA THR A 279 -14.77 -2.62 -7.93
C THR A 279 -15.65 -2.01 -6.84
N GLN A 280 -15.24 -2.00 -5.57
CA GLN A 280 -16.12 -1.51 -4.51
C GLN A 280 -16.50 -0.07 -4.83
N SER A 281 -17.79 0.11 -5.11
CA SER A 281 -18.31 1.27 -5.80
C SER A 281 -18.53 2.37 -4.76
N THR A 282 -17.41 2.99 -4.38
CA THR A 282 -17.36 4.03 -3.35
C THR A 282 -18.20 5.23 -3.76
N GLY A 283 -18.79 5.92 -2.80
CA GLY A 283 -19.33 7.26 -3.05
C GLY A 283 -18.21 8.22 -3.48
N MET A 284 -18.58 9.26 -4.22
CA MET A 284 -17.60 10.14 -4.87
C MET A 284 -16.62 10.79 -3.89
N ARG A 285 -17.04 11.03 -2.65
CA ARG A 285 -16.20 11.62 -1.62
C ARG A 285 -15.25 10.60 -1.00
N SER A 286 -15.73 9.39 -0.69
CA SER A 286 -14.86 8.27 -0.32
C SER A 286 -13.80 7.97 -1.39
N THR A 287 -14.14 8.10 -2.68
CA THR A 287 -13.15 7.98 -3.77
C THR A 287 -12.04 9.03 -3.62
N PHE A 288 -12.40 10.32 -3.50
CA PHE A 288 -11.42 11.41 -3.39
C PHE A 288 -10.62 11.36 -2.07
N PHE A 289 -11.24 11.01 -0.94
CA PHE A 289 -10.58 10.87 0.36
C PHE A 289 -9.47 9.80 0.35
N ASN A 290 -9.71 8.67 -0.33
CA ASN A 290 -8.70 7.63 -0.53
C ASN A 290 -7.49 8.16 -1.34
N ILE A 291 -7.72 9.00 -2.35
CA ILE A 291 -6.64 9.60 -3.15
C ILE A 291 -5.94 10.74 -2.38
N SER A 292 -6.67 11.50 -1.55
CA SER A 292 -6.12 12.50 -0.61
C SER A 292 -5.13 11.84 0.37
N THR A 293 -5.49 10.65 0.87
CA THR A 293 -4.62 9.81 1.71
C THR A 293 -3.37 9.33 0.96
N ALA A 294 -3.50 8.90 -0.30
CA ALA A 294 -2.36 8.48 -1.12
C ALA A 294 -1.39 9.64 -1.43
N LEU A 295 -1.93 10.80 -1.83
CA LEU A 295 -1.18 12.02 -2.11
C LEU A 295 -0.34 12.47 -0.90
N THR A 296 -0.95 12.49 0.28
CA THR A 296 -0.29 12.92 1.54
C THR A 296 1.03 12.18 1.77
N CYS A 297 1.07 10.87 1.48
CA CYS A 297 2.31 10.09 1.57
C CYS A 297 3.22 10.26 0.33
N PHE A 298 2.68 10.31 -0.89
CA PHE A 298 3.47 10.52 -2.12
C PHE A 298 4.34 11.80 -2.06
N ARG A 299 3.79 12.88 -1.50
CA ARG A 299 4.48 14.16 -1.25
C ARG A 299 5.72 14.04 -0.34
N SER A 300 5.70 13.11 0.61
CA SER A 300 6.59 13.11 1.77
C SER A 300 7.95 12.42 1.57
N ASP A 301 8.25 11.93 0.36
CA ASP A 301 9.36 11.00 0.06
C ASP A 301 9.37 9.67 0.84
N ALA A 302 8.48 9.48 1.82
CA ALA A 302 8.08 8.17 2.30
C ALA A 302 7.46 7.33 1.14
N PRO A 303 7.54 5.99 1.19
CA PRO A 303 7.02 5.13 0.14
C PRO A 303 5.51 5.30 -0.08
N ASN A 304 5.11 5.21 -1.35
CA ASN A 304 3.72 5.28 -1.81
C ASN A 304 2.83 4.22 -1.11
N PRO A 305 1.72 4.58 -0.43
CA PRO A 305 0.82 3.62 0.20
C PRO A 305 -0.02 2.82 -0.81
N GLY A 306 -0.18 3.32 -2.05
CA GLY A 306 -1.02 2.70 -3.07
C GLY A 306 -0.46 1.38 -3.62
N LEU A 307 0.86 1.17 -3.53
CA LEU A 307 1.53 -0.02 -4.07
C LEU A 307 2.68 -0.48 -3.17
N GLY A 308 2.40 -1.49 -2.34
CA GLY A 308 3.41 -2.49 -1.97
C GLY A 308 4.54 -2.05 -1.01
N ARG A 309 4.29 -1.15 -0.06
CA ARG A 309 5.07 -1.12 1.19
C ARG A 309 4.16 -1.06 2.40
N GLU A 310 3.94 -2.23 3.01
CA GLU A 310 3.31 -2.32 4.32
C GLU A 310 4.09 -1.47 5.32
N ARG A 311 3.36 -0.71 6.16
CA ARG A 311 3.98 0.06 7.23
C ARG A 311 4.63 -0.89 8.22
N ALA A 312 5.89 -0.63 8.56
CA ALA A 312 6.56 -1.32 9.66
C ALA A 312 5.73 -1.19 10.96
N VAL A 313 5.73 -2.25 11.77
CA VAL A 313 4.97 -2.28 13.02
C VAL A 313 5.47 -1.18 13.95
N GLN A 314 4.57 -0.27 14.35
CA GLN A 314 4.83 0.59 15.50
C GLN A 314 4.75 -0.27 16.77
N LEU A 315 5.92 -0.59 17.32
CA LEU A 315 6.08 -1.20 18.63
C LEU A 315 6.09 -0.10 19.70
N GLU A 316 5.54 -0.38 20.89
CA GLU A 316 5.74 0.47 22.07
C GLU A 316 7.26 0.62 22.33
N GLY A 317 7.78 1.85 22.26
CA GLY A 317 9.21 2.12 22.38
C GLY A 317 9.72 1.81 23.78
N ARG A 318 10.62 0.81 23.92
CA ARG A 318 11.37 0.59 25.16
C ARG A 318 12.30 1.77 25.41
N ASN A 319 11.91 2.68 26.31
CA ASN A 319 12.79 3.73 26.82
C ASN A 319 14.05 3.10 27.44
N SER A 320 15.22 3.49 26.94
CA SER A 320 16.53 3.01 27.39
C SER A 320 16.92 3.62 28.74
N ALA A 321 16.20 3.25 29.81
CA ALA A 321 16.43 3.71 31.17
C ALA A 321 16.96 2.58 32.07
N SER A 322 18.23 2.70 32.45
CA SER A 322 18.90 2.14 33.65
C SER A 322 18.42 0.80 34.24
N SER A 323 19.36 -0.14 34.36
CA SER A 323 19.33 -1.29 35.28
C SER A 323 18.72 -0.94 36.66
N ALA A 324 17.45 -1.29 36.86
CA ALA A 324 16.75 -1.21 38.12
C ALA A 324 15.98 -2.52 38.32
N ARG A 325 16.30 -3.24 39.39
CA ARG A 325 15.80 -4.59 39.68
C ARG A 325 14.37 -4.53 40.24
N ALA A 326 13.41 -4.19 39.38
CA ALA A 326 12.00 -4.16 39.72
C ALA A 326 11.57 -5.53 40.29
N GLN A 327 11.11 -5.53 41.55
CA GLN A 327 10.71 -6.74 42.24
C GLN A 327 9.40 -7.26 41.64
N SER A 328 9.33 -8.55 41.32
CA SER A 328 8.14 -9.19 40.78
C SER A 328 7.06 -9.29 41.85
N SER A 329 6.12 -8.34 41.86
CA SER A 329 4.84 -8.49 42.57
C SER A 329 4.10 -9.69 41.99
N SER A 330 3.81 -10.69 42.84
CA SER A 330 3.35 -12.02 42.43
C SER A 330 1.86 -12.07 42.06
N THR A 331 1.46 -11.32 41.03
CA THR A 331 0.16 -11.50 40.37
C THR A 331 0.16 -12.87 39.69
N SER A 332 -0.88 -13.70 39.87
CA SER A 332 -0.84 -15.07 39.38
C SER A 332 -1.00 -15.14 37.85
N ASN A 333 -0.26 -16.04 37.20
CA ASN A 333 -0.30 -16.20 35.73
C ASN A 333 -1.68 -16.62 35.17
N SER A 334 -2.64 -16.99 36.03
CA SER A 334 -4.02 -17.35 35.67
C SER A 334 -5.07 -16.29 36.04
N GLU A 335 -4.67 -15.14 36.58
CA GLU A 335 -5.52 -13.99 36.89
C GLU A 335 -5.20 -12.79 35.99
N ALA A 336 -6.19 -11.93 35.78
CA ALA A 336 -6.04 -10.70 34.99
C ALA A 336 -5.60 -9.55 35.90
N GLY A 337 -4.59 -8.80 35.46
CA GLY A 337 -4.14 -7.57 36.10
C GLY A 337 -4.93 -6.34 35.65
N GLU A 338 -4.42 -5.17 36.02
CA GLU A 338 -4.95 -3.89 35.58
C GLU A 338 -4.78 -3.72 34.05
N GLY A 339 -5.87 -3.39 33.35
CA GLY A 339 -5.87 -3.28 31.88
C GLY A 339 -5.92 -4.62 31.13
N GLU A 340 -6.36 -5.71 31.77
CA GLU A 340 -6.65 -7.00 31.14
C GLU A 340 -8.07 -7.50 31.46
N GLN A 341 -8.75 -8.09 30.47
CA GLN A 341 -10.04 -8.74 30.63
C GLN A 341 -9.92 -10.28 30.56
N LYS A 342 -10.53 -10.97 31.53
CA LYS A 342 -10.60 -12.44 31.61
C LYS A 342 -11.88 -12.96 30.98
N PHE A 343 -11.77 -13.95 30.08
CA PHE A 343 -12.87 -14.55 29.33
C PHE A 343 -12.96 -16.05 29.61
N SER A 344 -14.16 -16.57 29.91
CA SER A 344 -14.39 -17.97 30.33
C SER A 344 -15.40 -18.77 29.48
N ASP A 345 -16.08 -18.15 28.50
CA ASP A 345 -16.71 -18.83 27.36
C ASP A 345 -15.84 -18.58 26.12
N VAL A 346 -14.79 -19.40 26.03
CA VAL A 346 -13.80 -19.41 24.96
C VAL A 346 -14.04 -20.64 24.09
N ARG A 347 -14.04 -20.48 22.77
CA ARG A 347 -14.02 -21.61 21.83
C ARG A 347 -12.99 -21.38 20.72
N ARG A 348 -12.10 -22.36 20.54
CA ARG A 348 -11.28 -22.47 19.33
C ARG A 348 -12.18 -22.74 18.13
N MET A 349 -11.94 -22.02 17.05
CA MET A 349 -12.62 -22.08 15.76
C MET A 349 -11.61 -22.54 14.71
N VAL A 350 -12.05 -23.38 13.77
CA VAL A 350 -11.24 -23.85 12.64
C VAL A 350 -12.05 -23.74 11.35
N LEU A 351 -11.40 -23.54 10.20
CA LEU A 351 -12.09 -23.56 8.91
C LEU A 351 -12.78 -24.93 8.69
N LYS A 352 -13.91 -24.94 7.96
CA LYS A 352 -14.63 -26.18 7.65
C LYS A 352 -13.79 -27.13 6.81
N ASN A 353 -13.08 -26.60 5.80
CA ASN A 353 -12.07 -27.22 4.94
C ASN A 353 -11.09 -26.11 4.45
N ALA A 354 -10.14 -26.43 3.58
CA ALA A 354 -9.11 -25.47 3.15
C ALA A 354 -9.65 -24.31 2.28
N ASP A 355 -10.63 -24.56 1.42
CA ASP A 355 -11.11 -23.60 0.43
C ASP A 355 -12.25 -22.71 0.95
N SER A 356 -12.95 -23.16 2.01
CA SER A 356 -14.05 -22.44 2.65
C SER A 356 -13.60 -21.20 3.44
N GLU A 357 -14.48 -20.21 3.53
CA GLU A 357 -14.38 -19.08 4.47
C GLU A 357 -15.13 -19.32 5.79
N GLU A 358 -15.84 -20.44 5.91
CA GLU A 358 -16.68 -20.75 7.05
C GLU A 358 -15.90 -21.46 8.15
N PHE A 359 -16.05 -20.99 9.38
CA PHE A 359 -15.48 -21.62 10.55
C PHE A 359 -16.50 -22.50 11.28
N LYS A 360 -16.02 -23.61 11.85
CA LYS A 360 -16.73 -24.47 12.80
C LYS A 360 -16.04 -24.41 14.17
N PRO A 361 -16.78 -24.43 15.29
CA PRO A 361 -16.18 -24.57 16.61
C PRO A 361 -15.53 -25.95 16.76
N VAL A 362 -14.40 -26.01 17.45
CA VAL A 362 -13.76 -27.27 17.84
C VAL A 362 -14.60 -27.95 18.94
N PRO A 363 -14.83 -29.28 18.88
CA PRO A 363 -15.54 -30.01 19.92
C PRO A 363 -14.92 -29.86 21.32
N LEU A 364 -15.76 -29.72 22.34
CA LEU A 364 -15.36 -29.55 23.75
C LEU A 364 -14.75 -30.81 24.39
N THR A 365 -14.66 -31.91 23.63
CA THR A 365 -14.01 -33.18 24.01
C THR A 365 -12.49 -33.18 23.80
N GLN A 366 -11.95 -32.19 23.08
CA GLN A 366 -10.52 -31.92 23.04
C GLN A 366 -10.10 -31.03 24.21
N GLU A 367 -8.83 -31.06 24.60
CA GLU A 367 -8.24 -30.10 25.56
C GLU A 367 -8.14 -28.69 24.93
N VAL A 368 -9.29 -28.04 24.80
CA VAL A 368 -9.40 -26.64 24.37
C VAL A 368 -9.38 -25.76 25.61
N ALA A 369 -8.50 -24.76 25.62
CA ALA A 369 -8.44 -23.78 26.71
C ALA A 369 -9.79 -23.08 26.88
N LYS A 370 -10.37 -23.24 28.08
CA LYS A 370 -11.67 -22.68 28.46
C LYS A 370 -11.58 -21.21 28.87
N THR A 371 -10.38 -20.75 29.20
CA THR A 371 -10.12 -19.40 29.73
C THR A 371 -8.97 -18.73 28.99
N VAL A 372 -9.16 -17.48 28.59
CA VAL A 372 -8.07 -16.59 28.15
C VAL A 372 -8.14 -15.27 28.90
N ILE A 373 -7.01 -14.57 28.95
CA ILE A 373 -6.89 -13.20 29.44
C ILE A 373 -6.32 -12.38 28.30
N LEU A 374 -6.80 -11.15 28.11
CA LEU A 374 -6.47 -10.30 26.96
C LEU A 374 -6.23 -8.87 27.45
N ARG A 375 -5.12 -8.23 27.06
CA ARG A 375 -4.87 -6.80 27.33
C ARG A 375 -5.94 -5.97 26.61
N ASP A 376 -6.56 -5.00 27.30
CA ASP A 376 -7.64 -4.18 26.74
C ASP A 376 -7.16 -3.32 25.56
N ASN A 377 -5.91 -2.85 25.63
CA ASN A 377 -5.28 -2.01 24.61
C ASN A 377 -4.30 -2.82 23.73
N PRO A 378 -4.25 -2.57 22.40
CA PRO A 378 -3.29 -3.20 21.52
C PRO A 378 -1.89 -2.61 21.73
N PHE A 379 -0.86 -3.47 21.72
CA PHE A 379 0.56 -3.06 21.84
C PHE A 379 1.22 -2.76 20.48
N ALA A 380 0.53 -3.11 19.39
CA ALA A 380 0.95 -2.88 18.02
C ALA A 380 -0.28 -2.78 17.10
N GLN A 381 -0.14 -2.09 15.97
CA GLN A 381 -1.18 -2.01 14.93
C GLN A 381 -0.54 -2.18 13.53
N GLY A 382 -1.16 -3.02 12.70
CA GLY A 382 -0.93 -3.07 11.26
C GLY A 382 -1.99 -2.26 10.51
N GLY A 383 -1.96 -2.26 9.17
CA GLY A 383 -2.92 -1.49 8.35
C GLY A 383 -4.38 -1.80 8.67
N ILE A 384 -4.73 -3.10 8.71
CA ILE A 384 -6.10 -3.61 8.92
C ILE A 384 -6.32 -4.38 10.23
N ARG A 385 -5.27 -4.60 11.05
CA ARG A 385 -5.34 -5.42 12.29
C ARG A 385 -4.77 -4.72 13.52
N ASN A 386 -5.49 -4.78 14.64
CA ASN A 386 -4.97 -4.49 15.98
C ASN A 386 -4.30 -5.74 16.55
N VAL A 387 -3.27 -5.56 17.38
CA VAL A 387 -2.44 -6.65 17.92
C VAL A 387 -2.31 -6.52 19.44
N TYR A 388 -2.79 -7.52 20.17
CA TYR A 388 -2.94 -7.54 21.63
C TYR A 388 -2.08 -8.64 22.26
N LYS A 389 -1.69 -8.44 23.53
CA LYS A 389 -1.15 -9.50 24.37
C LYS A 389 -2.30 -10.36 24.88
N MET A 390 -2.17 -11.68 24.77
CA MET A 390 -3.16 -12.65 25.24
C MET A 390 -2.46 -13.77 26.03
N ARG A 391 -3.07 -14.21 27.13
CA ARG A 391 -2.62 -15.37 27.92
C ARG A 391 -3.67 -16.47 27.83
N VAL A 392 -3.27 -17.66 27.40
CA VAL A 392 -4.14 -18.84 27.31
C VAL A 392 -3.94 -19.68 28.56
N VAL A 393 -4.94 -19.72 29.45
CA VAL A 393 -4.82 -20.41 30.75
C VAL A 393 -4.98 -21.92 30.56
N GLN A 394 -3.99 -22.66 31.03
CA GLN A 394 -3.93 -24.12 30.96
C GLN A 394 -4.68 -24.77 32.14
N PRO A 395 -5.12 -26.04 32.02
CA PRO A 395 -5.80 -26.77 33.11
C PRO A 395 -4.95 -26.94 34.38
N ASN A 396 -3.62 -26.87 34.26
CA ASN A 396 -2.67 -26.97 35.37
C ASN A 396 -2.44 -25.63 36.12
N GLY A 397 -3.15 -24.56 35.76
CA GLY A 397 -2.98 -23.21 36.33
C GLY A 397 -1.87 -22.35 35.71
N GLY A 398 -1.06 -22.92 34.80
CA GLY A 398 -0.11 -22.17 33.97
C GLY A 398 -0.79 -21.35 32.88
N ALA A 399 -0.02 -20.57 32.13
CA ALA A 399 -0.52 -19.83 30.97
C ALA A 399 0.51 -19.81 29.82
N ILE A 400 0.01 -19.89 28.59
CA ILE A 400 0.80 -19.71 27.36
C ILE A 400 0.67 -18.25 26.93
N HIS A 401 1.80 -17.59 26.68
CA HIS A 401 1.84 -16.25 26.09
C HIS A 401 1.59 -16.30 24.59
N MET A 402 0.64 -15.48 24.14
CA MET A 402 0.12 -15.46 22.78
C MET A 402 -0.05 -14.00 22.32
N VAL A 403 0.08 -13.79 21.02
CA VAL A 403 -0.31 -12.55 20.36
C VAL A 403 -1.65 -12.77 19.67
N ALA A 404 -2.63 -11.92 19.97
CA ALA A 404 -3.98 -11.96 19.39
C ALA A 404 -4.19 -10.81 18.40
N LYS A 405 -4.67 -11.14 17.20
CA LYS A 405 -4.92 -10.21 16.09
C LYS A 405 -6.43 -10.11 15.83
N GLU A 406 -6.95 -8.89 15.68
CA GLU A 406 -8.37 -8.63 15.38
C GLU A 406 -8.52 -7.47 14.37
N SER A 407 -9.63 -7.40 13.63
CA SER A 407 -9.86 -6.38 12.59
C SER A 407 -9.98 -4.97 13.18
N ARG A 408 -9.43 -3.96 12.49
CA ARG A 408 -9.51 -2.53 12.88
C ARG A 408 -10.82 -1.87 12.46
N HIS A 409 -11.31 -2.20 11.27
CA HIS A 409 -12.67 -1.89 10.85
C HIS A 409 -13.59 -2.93 11.49
N GLU A 410 -14.69 -2.49 12.18
CA GLU A 410 -16.99 -3.36 13.71
C GLU A 410 -18.28 -4.20 13.26
N GLY A 411 -18.22 -5.54 13.21
CA GLY A 411 -18.81 -6.23 12.06
C GLY A 411 -20.27 -6.58 12.21
N GLU A 412 -20.90 -6.88 11.08
CA GLU A 412 -21.90 -7.93 11.18
C GLU A 412 -21.19 -9.22 11.59
N TYR A 413 -21.81 -9.98 12.48
CA TYR A 413 -21.14 -11.02 13.26
C TYR A 413 -20.37 -12.05 12.41
N ALA A 414 -20.89 -12.36 11.21
CA ALA A 414 -20.23 -13.24 10.24
C ALA A 414 -18.95 -12.65 9.61
N GLU A 415 -18.89 -11.32 9.42
CA GLU A 415 -17.75 -10.59 8.85
C GLU A 415 -16.53 -10.69 9.74
N ARG A 416 -16.70 -10.47 11.05
CA ARG A 416 -15.62 -10.54 12.05
C ARG A 416 -14.95 -11.91 12.11
N LEU A 417 -15.69 -12.96 11.78
CA LEU A 417 -15.20 -14.32 11.70
C LEU A 417 -14.56 -14.62 10.33
N ARG A 418 -15.24 -14.27 9.23
CA ARG A 418 -14.71 -14.43 7.85
C ARG A 418 -13.42 -13.65 7.61
N PHE A 419 -13.23 -12.51 8.27
CA PHE A 419 -12.00 -11.71 8.23
C PHE A 419 -10.73 -12.56 8.49
N HIS A 420 -10.82 -13.54 9.39
CA HIS A 420 -9.69 -14.41 9.73
C HIS A 420 -9.49 -15.57 8.74
N ALA A 421 -10.36 -15.75 7.74
CA ALA A 421 -10.27 -16.86 6.79
C ALA A 421 -9.02 -16.75 5.90
N GLU A 422 -8.72 -15.56 5.36
CA GLU A 422 -7.57 -15.32 4.48
C GLU A 422 -6.24 -15.69 5.19
N THR A 423 -6.01 -15.14 6.39
CA THR A 423 -4.83 -15.48 7.21
C THR A 423 -4.82 -16.96 7.64
N SER A 424 -5.98 -17.56 7.93
CA SER A 424 -6.08 -18.98 8.31
C SER A 424 -5.69 -19.91 7.15
N LYS A 425 -6.11 -19.59 5.92
CA LYS A 425 -5.70 -20.30 4.70
C LYS A 425 -4.19 -20.17 4.48
N CYS A 426 -3.67 -18.95 4.56
CA CYS A 426 -2.25 -18.68 4.30
C CYS A 426 -1.33 -19.36 5.31
N GLN A 427 -1.56 -19.15 6.62
CA GLN A 427 -0.75 -19.78 7.67
C GLN A 427 -0.84 -21.32 7.60
N GLY A 428 -2.06 -21.87 7.42
CA GLY A 428 -2.27 -23.31 7.34
C GLY A 428 -1.50 -23.96 6.19
N ARG A 429 -1.53 -23.35 5.00
CA ARG A 429 -0.79 -23.85 3.83
C ARG A 429 0.73 -23.68 4.00
N ALA A 430 1.19 -22.55 4.56
CA ALA A 430 2.60 -22.30 4.82
C ALA A 430 3.21 -23.26 5.85
N ILE A 431 2.45 -23.67 6.88
CA ILE A 431 2.88 -24.70 7.85
C ILE A 431 3.12 -26.04 7.14
N VAL A 432 2.19 -26.48 6.28
CA VAL A 432 2.35 -27.72 5.50
C VAL A 432 3.57 -27.63 4.58
N LEU A 433 3.64 -26.58 3.74
CA LEU A 433 4.72 -26.41 2.78
C LEU A 433 6.09 -26.28 3.47
N SER A 434 6.20 -25.58 4.61
CA SER A 434 7.46 -25.48 5.35
C SER A 434 7.88 -26.80 6.01
N THR A 435 6.92 -27.65 6.39
CA THR A 435 7.18 -29.01 6.88
C THR A 435 7.78 -29.88 5.77
N ASP A 436 7.24 -29.80 4.55
CA ASP A 436 7.74 -30.56 3.40
C ASP A 436 9.06 -30.00 2.85
N PHE A 437 9.27 -28.69 2.89
CA PHE A 437 10.55 -28.04 2.64
C PHE A 437 11.64 -28.51 3.61
N LYS A 438 11.35 -28.58 4.93
CA LYS A 438 12.28 -29.12 5.93
C LYS A 438 12.67 -30.58 5.62
N LYS A 439 11.76 -31.41 5.10
CA LYS A 439 12.08 -32.77 4.63
C LYS A 439 13.01 -32.72 3.42
N ALA A 440 12.60 -32.01 2.36
CA ALA A 440 13.36 -31.89 1.11
C ALA A 440 14.78 -31.36 1.34
N LEU A 441 14.94 -30.34 2.18
CA LEU A 441 16.23 -29.72 2.50
C LEU A 441 17.13 -30.65 3.33
N ARG A 442 16.58 -31.47 4.24
CA ARG A 442 17.33 -32.51 4.97
C ARG A 442 17.78 -33.64 4.04
N THR A 443 16.91 -34.14 3.17
CA THR A 443 17.26 -35.16 2.17
C THR A 443 18.32 -34.64 1.19
N ALA A 444 18.16 -33.40 0.71
CA ALA A 444 19.14 -32.76 -0.15
C ALA A 444 20.48 -32.53 0.57
N ALA A 445 20.48 -32.17 1.86
CA ALA A 445 21.69 -32.05 2.66
C ALA A 445 22.46 -33.38 2.81
N MET A 446 21.76 -34.52 2.93
CA MET A 446 22.38 -35.85 3.03
C MET A 446 23.02 -36.34 1.73
N PHE A 447 22.39 -36.08 0.57
CA PHE A 447 22.78 -36.69 -0.71
C PHE A 447 23.23 -35.70 -1.80
N GLY A 448 23.16 -34.39 -1.54
CA GLY A 448 23.34 -33.31 -2.52
C GLY A 448 24.66 -32.54 -2.44
N GLY A 449 25.58 -32.93 -1.55
CA GLY A 449 26.90 -32.27 -1.43
C GLY A 449 26.85 -30.89 -0.79
N ALA A 450 26.10 -30.73 0.32
CA ALA A 450 26.10 -29.50 1.10
C ALA A 450 27.50 -29.20 1.68
N SER A 451 27.85 -27.92 1.81
CA SER A 451 29.09 -27.52 2.50
C SER A 451 29.00 -27.81 4.00
N ALA A 452 30.15 -28.06 4.64
CA ALA A 452 30.19 -28.28 6.09
C ALA A 452 29.59 -27.10 6.89
N GLN A 453 29.83 -25.86 6.42
CA GLN A 453 29.21 -24.65 6.97
C GLN A 453 27.68 -24.68 6.85
N LEU A 454 27.13 -24.97 5.67
CA LEU A 454 25.67 -25.01 5.48
C LEU A 454 25.02 -26.14 6.31
N LEU A 455 25.69 -27.28 6.46
CA LEU A 455 25.26 -28.37 7.34
C LEU A 455 25.22 -27.93 8.81
N GLN A 456 26.26 -27.22 9.27
CA GLN A 456 26.33 -26.67 10.63
C GLN A 456 25.23 -25.62 10.87
N GLU A 457 25.04 -24.68 9.94
CA GLU A 457 23.97 -23.69 10.01
C GLU A 457 22.57 -24.34 10.02
N LEU A 458 22.33 -25.36 9.19
CA LEU A 458 21.06 -26.11 9.16
C LEU A 458 20.77 -26.87 10.46
N GLN A 459 21.79 -27.24 11.22
CA GLN A 459 21.64 -27.83 12.55
C GLN A 459 21.29 -26.75 13.59
N ILE A 460 22.10 -25.68 13.67
CA ILE A 460 21.94 -24.57 14.63
C ILE A 460 20.59 -23.86 14.43
N HIS A 461 20.17 -23.66 13.18
CA HIS A 461 18.97 -22.90 12.82
C HIS A 461 17.79 -23.78 12.39
N SER A 462 17.75 -25.03 12.89
CA SER A 462 16.74 -26.03 12.53
C SER A 462 15.28 -25.67 12.92
N ASN A 463 15.08 -24.67 13.80
CA ASN A 463 13.77 -24.30 14.33
C ASN A 463 12.89 -23.49 13.35
N PHE A 464 13.44 -22.72 12.40
CA PHE A 464 12.64 -21.84 11.51
C PHE A 464 11.46 -22.55 10.84
N GLN A 465 10.24 -22.26 11.30
CA GLN A 465 8.97 -22.81 10.84
C GLN A 465 7.85 -21.79 11.03
N PHE A 466 6.73 -21.95 10.34
CA PHE A 466 5.55 -21.15 10.64
C PHE A 466 4.93 -21.59 11.96
N VAL A 467 4.70 -20.64 12.86
CA VAL A 467 4.06 -20.93 14.15
C VAL A 467 2.57 -21.28 13.97
N PRO A 468 2.00 -22.14 14.82
CA PRO A 468 0.57 -22.45 14.75
C PRO A 468 -0.26 -21.20 15.08
N MET A 469 -1.32 -20.97 14.31
CA MET A 469 -2.29 -19.89 14.56
C MET A 469 -3.70 -20.50 14.66
N HIS A 470 -4.51 -19.97 15.56
CA HIS A 470 -5.85 -20.45 15.88
C HIS A 470 -6.83 -19.28 16.02
N VAL A 471 -8.01 -19.39 15.44
CA VAL A 471 -9.08 -18.41 15.68
C VAL A 471 -9.80 -18.75 16.98
N TYR A 472 -10.00 -17.77 17.85
CA TYR A 472 -10.74 -17.88 19.11
C TYR A 472 -12.00 -17.02 19.05
N ARG A 473 -13.15 -17.60 19.40
CA ARG A 473 -14.37 -16.88 19.72
C ARG A 473 -14.42 -16.66 21.23
N LEU A 474 -14.51 -15.39 21.65
CA LEU A 474 -14.73 -14.99 23.04
C LEU A 474 -16.14 -14.44 23.18
N LYS A 475 -16.90 -14.85 24.20
CA LYS A 475 -18.16 -14.19 24.56
C LYS A 475 -17.86 -12.85 25.25
N ASP A 476 -18.37 -11.76 24.70
CA ASP A 476 -18.13 -10.41 25.19
C ASP A 476 -19.39 -9.55 25.02
N SER A 477 -20.02 -9.15 26.12
CA SER A 477 -21.22 -8.30 26.09
C SER A 477 -20.93 -6.83 25.76
N LYS A 478 -19.66 -6.42 25.68
CA LYS A 478 -19.27 -5.05 25.32
C LYS A 478 -19.34 -4.77 23.80
N VAL A 479 -19.37 -5.80 22.96
CA VAL A 479 -19.31 -5.66 21.48
C VAL A 479 -20.64 -5.99 20.80
N LYS A 480 -20.90 -5.39 19.63
CA LYS A 480 -22.15 -5.55 18.88
C LYS A 480 -22.34 -7.02 18.50
N GLY A 481 -23.43 -7.65 18.95
CA GLY A 481 -23.68 -9.07 18.72
C GLY A 481 -22.90 -10.04 19.64
N GLY A 482 -22.30 -9.57 20.73
CA GLY A 482 -21.99 -10.40 21.91
C GLY A 482 -20.76 -11.30 21.84
N PHE A 483 -19.93 -11.23 20.79
CA PHE A 483 -18.73 -12.05 20.64
C PHE A 483 -17.58 -11.33 19.90
N ARG A 484 -16.35 -11.46 20.42
CA ARG A 484 -15.10 -11.10 19.73
C ARG A 484 -14.50 -12.31 19.02
N TYR A 485 -13.72 -12.05 17.97
CA TYR A 485 -13.02 -13.05 17.17
C TYR A 485 -11.57 -12.66 16.97
N LEU A 486 -10.64 -13.49 17.46
CA LEU A 486 -9.21 -13.22 17.48
C LEU A 486 -8.45 -14.33 16.74
N ALA A 487 -7.64 -14.00 15.74
CA ALA A 487 -6.61 -14.91 15.24
C ALA A 487 -5.39 -14.81 16.17
N ALA A 488 -5.07 -15.89 16.89
CA ALA A 488 -4.01 -15.88 17.88
C ALA A 488 -2.92 -16.93 17.61
N GLU A 489 -1.68 -16.51 17.78
CA GLU A 489 -0.44 -17.26 17.56
C GLU A 489 0.47 -17.11 18.80
N PRO A 490 1.48 -17.97 19.01
CA PRO A 490 2.47 -17.77 20.06
C PRO A 490 3.07 -16.37 20.05
N GLU A 491 3.33 -15.81 21.23
CA GLU A 491 4.15 -14.61 21.34
C GLU A 491 5.59 -14.95 20.89
N LEU A 492 6.17 -14.12 20.02
CA LEU A 492 7.52 -14.32 19.49
C LEU A 492 8.50 -13.35 20.14
N GLU A 493 9.57 -13.87 20.73
CA GLU A 493 10.65 -13.08 21.33
C GLU A 493 11.78 -12.78 20.33
N GLY A 494 12.50 -11.69 20.62
CA GLY A 494 13.63 -11.21 19.82
C GLY A 494 13.25 -10.30 18.66
N ASP A 495 14.22 -10.04 17.77
CA ASP A 495 14.07 -9.08 16.67
C ASP A 495 13.08 -9.58 15.60
N TYR A 496 11.93 -8.91 15.50
CA TYR A 496 10.98 -9.15 14.42
C TYR A 496 11.49 -8.52 13.11
N ARG A 497 11.62 -9.33 12.06
CA ARG A 497 12.12 -8.90 10.74
C ARG A 497 11.29 -9.52 9.62
N LYS A 498 11.10 -8.75 8.54
CA LYS A 498 10.52 -9.21 7.27
C LYS A 498 11.65 -9.48 6.28
N TYR A 499 11.68 -10.67 5.69
CA TYR A 499 12.78 -11.16 4.84
C TYR A 499 12.47 -11.02 3.34
N ASN A 500 11.21 -11.19 2.95
CA ASN A 500 10.70 -10.85 1.62
C ASN A 500 9.26 -10.31 1.70
N GLY A 501 8.78 -9.75 0.58
CA GLY A 501 7.45 -9.18 0.45
C GLY A 501 6.65 -9.79 -0.70
N ASN A 502 5.32 -9.72 -0.62
CA ASN A 502 4.41 -10.24 -1.64
C ASN A 502 4.54 -9.57 -3.02
N ASN A 503 5.21 -8.43 -3.12
CA ASN A 503 5.42 -7.65 -4.34
C ASN A 503 6.88 -7.69 -4.85
N GLY A 504 7.62 -8.77 -4.56
CA GLY A 504 9.03 -8.88 -4.97
C GLY A 504 10.02 -8.05 -4.15
N TRP A 505 9.59 -7.48 -3.02
CA TRP A 505 10.56 -6.86 -2.10
C TRP A 505 11.45 -7.92 -1.43
N VAL A 506 12.74 -7.63 -1.29
CA VAL A 506 13.73 -8.48 -0.62
C VAL A 506 14.54 -7.65 0.37
N CYS A 507 14.67 -8.14 1.60
CA CYS A 507 15.41 -7.45 2.65
C CYS A 507 16.92 -7.48 2.41
N GLN A 508 17.52 -6.34 2.05
CA GLN A 508 18.95 -6.25 1.76
C GLN A 508 19.81 -6.18 3.05
N GLU A 509 19.28 -5.59 4.13
CA GLU A 509 19.99 -5.34 5.40
C GLU A 509 20.56 -6.60 6.08
N VAL A 510 19.96 -7.76 5.79
CA VAL A 510 20.36 -9.05 6.36
C VAL A 510 20.91 -10.04 5.34
N LYS A 511 20.73 -9.77 4.03
CA LYS A 511 20.97 -10.72 2.93
C LYS A 511 22.35 -11.37 2.96
N ASP A 512 23.37 -10.57 3.25
CA ASP A 512 24.78 -10.97 3.18
C ASP A 512 25.43 -11.13 4.58
N ARG A 513 24.61 -11.27 5.65
CA ARG A 513 25.10 -11.50 7.04
C ARG A 513 25.42 -12.98 7.30
N GLY A 514 26.52 -13.23 7.99
CA GLY A 514 26.93 -14.56 8.48
C GLY A 514 26.33 -14.95 9.84
N ASP A 515 25.10 -14.51 10.14
CA ASP A 515 24.41 -14.79 11.41
C ASP A 515 23.01 -15.36 11.21
N ALA A 516 22.31 -15.67 12.31
CA ALA A 516 20.98 -16.28 12.31
C ALA A 516 19.96 -15.53 11.44
N ALA A 517 20.05 -14.20 11.32
CA ALA A 517 19.13 -13.42 10.50
C ALA A 517 19.50 -13.43 9.01
N GLY A 518 20.79 -13.50 8.68
CA GLY A 518 21.23 -13.74 7.30
C GLY A 518 20.99 -15.17 6.83
N PHE A 519 21.09 -16.16 7.73
CA PHE A 519 20.59 -17.51 7.47
C PHE A 519 19.08 -17.52 7.23
N ALA A 520 18.29 -16.86 8.09
CA ALA A 520 16.84 -16.74 7.92
C ALA A 520 16.47 -16.08 6.58
N ALA A 521 17.22 -15.06 6.14
CA ALA A 521 17.02 -14.42 4.84
C ALA A 521 17.30 -15.37 3.66
N ARG A 522 18.40 -16.13 3.70
CA ARG A 522 18.73 -17.16 2.71
C ARG A 522 17.67 -18.27 2.68
N LEU A 523 17.22 -18.72 3.85
CA LEU A 523 16.19 -19.75 4.02
C LEU A 523 14.83 -19.29 3.48
N ALA A 524 14.42 -18.06 3.79
CA ALA A 524 13.19 -17.46 3.28
C ALA A 524 13.17 -17.37 1.75
N GLN A 525 14.26 -16.87 1.15
CA GLN A 525 14.41 -16.81 -0.30
C GLN A 525 14.36 -18.19 -0.96
N ALA A 526 15.02 -19.19 -0.38
CA ALA A 526 14.98 -20.56 -0.87
C ALA A 526 13.61 -21.22 -0.69
N PHE A 527 12.89 -20.92 0.40
CA PHE A 527 11.57 -21.46 0.67
C PHE A 527 10.53 -20.92 -0.31
N SER A 528 10.42 -19.60 -0.49
CA SER A 528 9.49 -18.99 -1.46
C SER A 528 9.65 -19.60 -2.85
N HIS A 529 10.88 -19.65 -3.35
CA HIS A 529 11.20 -20.29 -4.62
C HIS A 529 10.81 -21.77 -4.63
N TRP A 530 11.23 -22.55 -3.63
CA TRP A 530 10.91 -23.98 -3.56
C TRP A 530 9.40 -24.25 -3.55
N THR A 531 8.57 -23.42 -2.89
CA THR A 531 7.10 -23.60 -2.92
C THR A 531 6.51 -23.45 -4.31
N SER A 532 7.04 -22.52 -5.12
CA SER A 532 6.65 -22.38 -6.52
C SER A 532 7.01 -23.62 -7.35
N VAL A 533 8.18 -24.22 -7.13
CA VAL A 533 8.59 -25.42 -7.89
C VAL A 533 7.85 -26.68 -7.41
N HIS A 534 7.74 -26.86 -6.09
CA HIS A 534 7.07 -28.02 -5.48
C HIS A 534 5.57 -28.10 -5.79
N THR A 535 4.92 -26.96 -6.06
CA THR A 535 3.51 -26.89 -6.46
C THR A 535 3.31 -26.76 -7.98
N ASN A 536 4.35 -27.05 -8.79
CA ASN A 536 4.31 -26.95 -10.26
C ASN A 536 3.87 -25.57 -10.78
N GLY A 537 4.28 -24.49 -10.10
CA GLY A 537 3.95 -23.10 -10.43
C GLY A 537 2.53 -22.67 -10.03
N THR A 538 1.78 -23.50 -9.30
CA THR A 538 0.39 -23.18 -8.93
C THR A 538 0.25 -22.30 -7.69
N GLU A 539 1.21 -22.34 -6.76
CA GLU A 539 1.20 -21.58 -5.50
C GLU A 539 2.61 -21.12 -5.09
N MET A 540 2.73 -19.98 -4.42
CA MET A 540 4.00 -19.49 -3.85
C MET A 540 3.78 -18.83 -2.49
N VAL A 541 4.59 -19.17 -1.49
CA VAL A 541 4.58 -18.51 -0.17
C VAL A 541 5.54 -17.32 -0.16
N VAL A 542 5.07 -16.17 0.31
CA VAL A 542 5.77 -14.88 0.36
C VAL A 542 5.40 -14.15 1.66
N ASP A 543 5.82 -12.89 1.83
CA ASP A 543 5.74 -12.13 3.10
C ASP A 543 6.36 -12.90 4.28
N ILE A 544 7.50 -13.57 4.06
CA ILE A 544 8.15 -14.36 5.11
C ILE A 544 8.74 -13.40 6.15
N GLN A 545 8.21 -13.46 7.37
CA GLN A 545 8.54 -12.57 8.48
C GLN A 545 8.43 -13.29 9.83
N GLY A 546 9.11 -12.78 10.85
CA GLY A 546 9.12 -13.35 12.20
C GLY A 546 10.41 -13.05 12.96
N THR A 547 10.69 -13.86 13.98
CA THR A 547 11.91 -13.76 14.81
C THR A 547 12.77 -15.02 14.67
N HIS A 548 13.79 -15.17 15.53
CA HIS A 548 14.58 -16.39 15.65
C HIS A 548 13.78 -17.64 16.09
N GLU A 549 12.60 -17.48 16.70
CA GLU A 549 11.77 -18.59 17.17
C GLU A 549 10.91 -19.21 16.07
N GLY A 550 10.58 -18.43 15.03
CA GLY A 550 9.74 -18.88 13.94
C GLY A 550 9.26 -17.75 13.03
N PHE A 551 8.67 -18.15 11.92
CA PHE A 551 7.97 -17.28 10.98
C PHE A 551 6.48 -17.21 11.32
N THR A 552 5.82 -16.14 10.90
CA THR A 552 4.38 -15.94 11.07
C THR A 552 3.82 -15.05 9.97
N ASP A 553 2.49 -15.05 9.84
CA ASP A 553 1.72 -14.10 9.02
C ASP A 553 2.17 -14.00 7.54
N PRO A 554 2.35 -15.14 6.83
CA PRO A 554 2.73 -15.12 5.42
C PRO A 554 1.53 -14.79 4.53
N GLN A 555 1.83 -14.33 3.31
CA GLN A 555 0.88 -14.28 2.22
C GLN A 555 1.20 -15.39 1.22
N LEU A 556 0.18 -15.90 0.53
CA LEU A 556 0.37 -16.78 -0.63
C LEU A 556 -0.14 -16.13 -1.90
N HIS A 557 0.50 -16.46 -3.01
CA HIS A 557 -0.02 -16.24 -4.35
C HIS A 557 -0.48 -17.57 -4.94
N SER A 558 -1.59 -17.58 -5.68
CA SER A 558 -1.98 -18.73 -6.51
C SER A 558 -2.56 -18.32 -7.86
N LEU A 559 -2.49 -19.19 -8.85
CA LEU A 559 -2.94 -18.88 -10.22
C LEU A 559 -4.44 -18.52 -10.28
N ASP A 560 -5.25 -19.13 -9.41
CA ASP A 560 -6.68 -18.86 -9.25
C ASP A 560 -6.98 -17.65 -8.33
N GLY A 561 -6.09 -17.32 -7.38
CA GLY A 561 -6.25 -16.21 -6.45
C GLY A 561 -7.06 -16.55 -5.20
N LYS A 562 -6.85 -17.75 -4.61
CA LYS A 562 -7.69 -18.27 -3.52
C LYS A 562 -7.22 -17.88 -2.11
N TYR A 563 -6.07 -17.20 -2.00
CA TYR A 563 -5.46 -16.77 -0.74
C TYR A 563 -5.82 -15.34 -0.32
N GLY A 564 -6.93 -14.81 -0.85
CA GLY A 564 -7.55 -13.57 -0.39
C GLY A 564 -7.05 -12.31 -1.09
N ARG A 565 -7.38 -11.14 -0.54
CA ARG A 565 -7.17 -9.82 -1.17
C ARG A 565 -5.72 -9.47 -1.52
N ALA A 566 -4.74 -10.06 -0.84
CA ALA A 566 -3.31 -9.84 -1.06
C ALA A 566 -2.66 -10.91 -1.97
N ASP A 567 -3.44 -11.85 -2.50
CA ASP A 567 -3.03 -12.80 -3.53
C ASP A 567 -2.89 -12.08 -4.89
N ARG A 568 -1.65 -11.72 -5.24
CA ARG A 568 -1.29 -11.06 -6.51
C ARG A 568 -1.12 -12.07 -7.66
N LYS A 569 -1.50 -13.35 -7.45
CA LYS A 569 -1.49 -14.43 -8.44
C LYS A 569 -0.14 -14.58 -9.16
N ALA A 570 -0.18 -14.97 -10.43
CA ALA A 570 1.00 -15.09 -11.30
C ALA A 570 1.85 -13.81 -11.37
N GLN A 571 1.27 -12.61 -11.21
CA GLN A 571 2.01 -11.35 -11.19
C GLN A 571 2.89 -11.24 -9.94
N GLY A 572 2.37 -11.56 -8.76
CA GLY A 572 3.16 -11.62 -7.52
C GLY A 572 4.26 -12.67 -7.55
N MET A 573 4.00 -13.82 -8.18
CA MET A 573 5.02 -14.84 -8.44
C MET A 573 6.14 -14.30 -9.35
N LYS A 574 5.78 -13.60 -10.43
CA LYS A 574 6.75 -12.97 -11.34
C LYS A 574 7.60 -11.92 -10.61
N GLU A 575 7.00 -11.05 -9.82
CA GLU A 575 7.70 -10.01 -9.04
C GLU A 575 8.71 -10.62 -8.04
N PHE A 576 8.36 -11.75 -7.42
CA PHE A 576 9.33 -12.55 -6.66
C PHE A 576 10.48 -13.03 -7.55
N PHE A 577 10.24 -13.64 -8.72
CA PHE A 577 11.31 -14.13 -9.58
C PHE A 577 12.19 -13.03 -10.21
N ASP A 578 11.63 -11.85 -10.52
CA ASP A 578 12.37 -10.68 -11.02
C ASP A 578 13.46 -10.25 -10.03
N SER A 579 13.13 -10.27 -8.73
CA SER A 579 14.02 -9.90 -7.63
C SER A 579 14.90 -11.06 -7.13
N HIS A 580 14.40 -12.31 -7.17
CA HIS A 580 15.05 -13.49 -6.60
C HIS A 580 16.39 -13.83 -7.27
N ARG A 581 17.34 -14.30 -6.47
CA ARG A 581 18.65 -14.80 -6.93
C ARG A 581 18.95 -16.11 -6.21
N CYS A 582 19.06 -17.20 -6.95
CA CYS A 582 19.19 -18.56 -6.38
C CYS A 582 20.44 -18.69 -5.50
N GLY A 583 20.24 -18.92 -4.21
CA GLY A 583 21.30 -19.16 -3.22
C GLY A 583 21.79 -20.60 -3.20
N GLU A 584 22.69 -20.90 -2.26
CA GLU A 584 23.22 -22.26 -2.04
C GLU A 584 22.12 -23.30 -1.77
N MET A 585 21.11 -22.95 -0.96
CA MET A 585 20.00 -23.85 -0.64
C MET A 585 19.16 -24.17 -1.88
N CYS A 586 18.99 -23.22 -2.81
CA CYS A 586 18.31 -23.47 -4.09
C CYS A 586 19.10 -24.47 -4.95
N ARG A 587 20.42 -24.35 -5.00
CA ARG A 587 21.32 -25.28 -5.72
C ARG A 587 21.32 -26.67 -5.08
N LEU A 588 21.34 -26.73 -3.73
CA LEU A 588 21.26 -27.97 -2.97
C LEU A 588 19.96 -28.73 -3.24
N LEU A 589 18.83 -28.00 -3.26
CA LEU A 589 17.50 -28.51 -3.62
C LEU A 589 17.33 -28.79 -5.13
N LYS A 590 18.33 -28.46 -5.96
CA LYS A 590 18.35 -28.62 -7.42
C LYS A 590 17.17 -27.95 -8.14
N ILE A 591 16.62 -26.88 -7.57
CA ILE A 591 15.57 -26.08 -8.22
C ILE A 591 16.18 -25.11 -9.24
N ALA A 592 15.67 -25.17 -10.48
CA ALA A 592 16.09 -24.32 -11.59
C ALA A 592 15.68 -22.85 -11.35
N ARG A 593 16.17 -21.91 -12.18
CA ARG A 593 15.85 -20.48 -12.07
C ARG A 593 14.71 -20.08 -13.00
#